data_AF-A0A366DNP0-F1
#
_entry.id   AF-A0A366DNP0-F1
#
_cell.length_a   1.000
_cell.length_b   1.000
_cell.length_c   1.000
_cell.angle_alpha   90.00
_cell.angle_beta   90.00
_cell.angle_gamma   90.00
#
_symmetry.space_group_name_H-M   'P 1'
#
loop_
_entity.id
_entity.type
_entity.pdbx_description
1 polymer ?
#
loop_
_entity_poly.entity_id
_entity_poly.type
_entity_poly.pdbx_seq_one_letter_code
_entity_poly.pdbx_strand_id
1 'polypeptide(L)'
;MRRTIMAVTIAALGAGVLSGCFGDDSSGSNSAYCQAVEDLGGITATPNSSGDLVTKSRKVADVAPSDIKADWEAFADAQEQVSKTTSDLDLTNPEQSLQDMQANATAAQEAAEKLGEVAPRLSKHVEDNCGK
;
A
#
# COMPACT_ATOMS: atom_id res chain seq x y z
N MET A 1 -34.59 -47.15 -10.50
CA MET A 1 -35.21 -46.22 -9.54
C MET A 1 -36.05 -45.23 -10.34
N ARG A 2 -37.37 -45.22 -10.17
CA ARG A 2 -38.28 -44.21 -10.74
C ARG A 2 -38.37 -43.02 -9.78
N ARG A 3 -38.73 -41.85 -10.33
CA ARG A 3 -39.10 -40.57 -9.67
C ARG A 3 -37.90 -39.65 -9.41
N THR A 4 -37.81 -38.38 -9.79
CA THR A 4 -38.73 -37.41 -10.43
C THR A 4 -37.82 -36.24 -10.80
N ILE A 5 -37.72 -35.84 -12.07
CA ILE A 5 -37.12 -34.55 -12.42
C ILE A 5 -38.21 -33.51 -12.21
N MET A 6 -38.19 -32.86 -11.04
CA MET A 6 -39.10 -31.77 -10.70
C MET A 6 -38.40 -30.47 -11.05
N ALA A 7 -38.88 -29.81 -12.11
CA ALA A 7 -38.57 -28.43 -12.39
C ALA A 7 -39.10 -27.54 -11.26
N VAL A 8 -38.27 -26.63 -10.75
CA VAL A 8 -38.72 -25.48 -9.97
C VAL A 8 -38.15 -24.22 -10.63
N THR A 9 -39.02 -23.59 -11.41
CA THR A 9 -38.86 -22.22 -11.88
C THR A 9 -39.28 -21.29 -10.75
N ILE A 10 -38.37 -20.47 -10.22
CA ILE A 10 -38.73 -19.29 -9.42
C ILE A 10 -38.27 -18.07 -10.20
N ALA A 11 -39.23 -17.42 -10.85
CA ALA A 11 -39.13 -16.03 -11.21
C ALA A 11 -39.39 -15.20 -9.95
N ALA A 12 -38.40 -14.42 -9.51
CA ALA A 12 -38.60 -13.33 -8.56
C ALA A 12 -37.77 -12.14 -9.04
N LEU A 13 -38.48 -11.13 -9.55
CA LEU A 13 -37.98 -9.78 -9.75
C LEU A 13 -37.44 -9.26 -8.41
N GLY A 14 -36.13 -9.21 -8.29
CA GLY A 14 -35.44 -8.56 -7.18
C GLY A 14 -34.50 -7.52 -7.75
N ALA A 15 -34.96 -6.29 -7.86
CA ALA A 15 -34.09 -5.13 -7.86
C ALA A 15 -33.36 -5.12 -6.51
N GLY A 16 -32.29 -5.91 -6.42
CA GLY A 16 -31.34 -5.89 -5.34
C GLY A 16 -30.39 -4.72 -5.57
N VAL A 17 -30.91 -3.51 -5.40
CA VAL A 17 -30.10 -2.39 -4.95
C VAL A 17 -29.43 -2.84 -3.66
N LEU A 18 -28.18 -3.30 -3.75
CA LEU A 18 -27.26 -3.21 -2.63
C LEU A 18 -26.88 -1.74 -2.49
N SER A 19 -27.87 -0.94 -2.06
CA SER A 19 -27.65 0.33 -1.42
C SER A 19 -27.08 0.05 -0.03
N GLY A 20 -25.78 -0.20 0.04
CA GLY A 20 -24.92 0.70 0.79
C GLY A 20 -24.57 1.84 -0.18
N CYS A 21 -25.45 2.81 -0.38
CA CYS A 21 -25.56 4.01 0.44
C CYS A 21 -24.19 4.72 0.49
N PHE A 22 -23.82 5.43 -0.59
CA PHE A 22 -24.05 6.88 -0.79
C PHE A 22 -23.56 7.75 0.37
N GLY A 23 -22.41 8.38 0.12
CA GLY A 23 -22.05 9.72 0.58
C GLY A 23 -21.01 10.23 -0.41
N ASP A 24 -21.40 11.04 -1.39
CA ASP A 24 -21.46 12.51 -1.30
C ASP A 24 -20.22 13.08 -2.03
N ASP A 25 -20.47 13.77 -3.15
CA ASP A 25 -19.68 14.81 -3.83
C ASP A 25 -18.23 15.14 -3.39
N SER A 26 -17.36 14.14 -3.18
CA SER A 26 -15.88 14.26 -3.06
C SER A 26 -15.14 13.21 -3.90
N SER A 27 -15.87 12.57 -4.82
CA SER A 27 -15.59 11.27 -5.43
C SER A 27 -14.38 11.19 -6.40
N GLY A 28 -13.69 12.29 -6.68
CA GLY A 28 -12.51 12.28 -7.56
C GLY A 28 -11.23 11.80 -6.87
N SER A 29 -11.03 12.19 -5.60
CA SER A 29 -9.74 11.97 -4.91
C SER A 29 -9.63 10.56 -4.30
N ASN A 30 -10.71 10.04 -3.73
CA ASN A 30 -10.70 8.69 -3.13
C ASN A 30 -10.61 7.59 -4.19
N SER A 31 -11.16 7.77 -5.40
CA SER A 31 -11.00 6.78 -6.47
C SER A 31 -9.57 6.74 -6.99
N ALA A 32 -8.93 7.90 -7.18
CA ALA A 32 -7.54 8.00 -7.61
C ALA A 32 -6.60 7.41 -6.54
N TYR A 33 -6.89 7.67 -5.26
CA TYR A 33 -6.18 7.08 -4.13
C TYR A 33 -6.26 5.55 -4.12
N CYS A 34 -7.47 4.98 -4.15
CA CYS A 34 -7.63 3.53 -4.12
C CYS A 34 -7.04 2.84 -5.35
N GLN A 35 -7.09 3.47 -6.52
CA GLN A 35 -6.43 2.98 -7.72
C GLN A 35 -4.90 2.98 -7.58
N ALA A 36 -4.32 4.05 -7.03
CA ALA A 36 -2.88 4.10 -6.78
C ALA A 36 -2.43 3.03 -5.77
N VAL A 37 -3.22 2.75 -4.73
CA VAL A 37 -2.97 1.68 -3.76
C VAL A 37 -3.05 0.29 -4.41
N GLU A 38 -3.98 0.09 -5.35
CA GLU A 38 -4.06 -1.14 -6.13
C GLU A 38 -2.85 -1.32 -7.07
N ASP A 39 -2.42 -0.25 -7.74
CA ASP A 39 -1.22 -0.23 -8.60
C ASP A 39 0.07 -0.50 -7.82
N LEU A 40 0.11 -0.12 -6.53
CA LEU A 40 1.19 -0.46 -5.60
C LEU A 40 1.28 -1.99 -5.39
N GLY A 41 0.17 -2.72 -5.52
CA GLY A 41 0.11 -4.17 -5.32
C GLY A 41 0.00 -4.58 -3.85
N GLY A 42 -0.36 -3.64 -2.98
CA GLY A 42 -0.45 -3.83 -1.52
C GLY A 42 0.86 -3.51 -0.78
N ILE A 43 0.71 -3.09 0.48
CA ILE A 43 1.80 -2.71 1.40
C ILE A 43 2.72 -3.92 1.71
N THR A 44 2.24 -5.14 1.44
CA THR A 44 2.91 -6.42 1.71
C THR A 44 3.67 -7.00 0.52
N ALA A 45 3.65 -6.35 -0.64
CA ALA A 45 4.28 -6.87 -1.85
C ALA A 45 5.81 -6.98 -1.69
N THR A 46 6.34 -8.12 -2.14
CA THR A 46 7.72 -8.54 -1.95
C THR A 46 8.71 -7.56 -2.62
N PRO A 47 9.94 -7.39 -2.07
CA PRO A 47 10.87 -6.29 -2.39
C PRO A 47 11.50 -6.31 -3.80
N ASN A 48 10.96 -7.08 -4.75
CA ASN A 48 11.66 -7.45 -5.99
C ASN A 48 11.89 -6.30 -6.99
N SER A 49 11.49 -5.07 -6.65
CA SER A 49 11.83 -3.86 -7.41
C SER A 49 11.75 -2.64 -6.50
N SER A 50 12.73 -2.45 -5.61
CA SER A 50 12.78 -1.34 -4.64
C SER A 50 12.55 0.04 -5.27
N GLY A 51 13.08 0.28 -6.48
CA GLY A 51 12.88 1.55 -7.21
C GLY A 51 11.43 1.79 -7.68
N ASP A 52 10.76 0.75 -8.17
CA ASP A 52 9.34 0.84 -8.58
C ASP A 52 8.43 0.99 -7.36
N LEU A 53 8.77 0.35 -6.24
CA LEU A 53 8.00 0.42 -5.00
C LEU A 53 8.03 1.82 -4.39
N VAL A 54 9.19 2.46 -4.34
CA VAL A 54 9.33 3.87 -3.90
C VAL A 54 8.50 4.78 -4.80
N THR A 55 8.64 4.64 -6.12
CA THR A 55 7.92 5.46 -7.10
C THR A 55 6.40 5.31 -6.96
N LYS A 56 5.90 4.08 -6.82
CA LYS A 56 4.47 3.82 -6.63
C LYS A 56 3.97 4.34 -5.28
N SER A 57 4.77 4.19 -4.22
CA SER A 57 4.42 4.69 -2.88
C SER A 57 4.32 6.23 -2.86
N ARG A 58 5.21 6.93 -3.58
CA ARG A 58 5.11 8.39 -3.78
C ARG A 58 3.85 8.80 -4.52
N LYS A 59 3.49 8.07 -5.59
CA LYS A 59 2.24 8.32 -6.32
C LYS A 59 1.01 8.17 -5.43
N VAL A 60 1.01 7.20 -4.52
CA VAL A 60 -0.07 7.07 -3.53
C VAL A 60 -0.10 8.28 -2.61
N ALA A 61 1.05 8.71 -2.07
CA ALA A 61 1.14 9.89 -1.22
C ALA A 61 0.65 11.18 -1.91
N ASP A 62 0.91 11.34 -3.20
CA ASP A 62 0.50 12.53 -3.97
C ASP A 62 -1.03 12.69 -4.04
N VAL A 63 -1.75 11.57 -4.14
CA VAL A 63 -3.22 11.54 -4.26
C VAL A 63 -3.92 11.16 -2.96
N ALA A 64 -3.17 10.87 -1.89
CA ALA A 64 -3.71 10.43 -0.62
C ALA A 64 -4.56 11.53 0.05
N PRO A 65 -5.66 11.14 0.72
CA PRO A 65 -6.39 12.03 1.62
C PRO A 65 -5.46 12.68 2.65
N SER A 66 -5.72 13.95 2.99
CA SER A 66 -4.82 14.75 3.84
C SER A 66 -4.59 14.17 5.23
N ASP A 67 -5.54 13.40 5.73
CA ASP A 67 -5.50 12.72 7.03
C ASP A 67 -4.59 11.48 7.06
N ILE A 68 -4.26 10.89 5.90
CA ILE A 68 -3.36 9.73 5.80
C ILE A 68 -2.10 10.01 4.95
N LYS A 69 -2.04 11.17 4.27
CA LYS A 69 -0.94 11.54 3.37
C LYS A 69 0.44 11.48 4.04
N ALA A 70 0.57 12.01 5.26
CA ALA A 70 1.84 12.00 5.98
C ALA A 70 2.36 10.58 6.27
N ASP A 71 1.46 9.62 6.51
CA ASP A 71 1.83 8.22 6.72
C ASP A 71 2.33 7.58 5.42
N TRP A 72 1.75 7.93 4.27
CA TRP A 72 2.23 7.50 2.95
C TRP A 72 3.57 8.12 2.56
N GLU A 73 3.78 9.40 2.89
CA GLU A 73 5.07 10.07 2.71
C GLU A 73 6.16 9.38 3.55
N ALA A 74 5.88 9.10 4.83
CA ALA A 74 6.80 8.38 5.71
C ALA A 74 7.09 6.95 5.22
N PHE A 75 6.09 6.25 4.69
CA PHE A 75 6.27 4.94 4.09
C PHE A 75 7.18 4.99 2.86
N ALA A 76 7.00 5.97 1.97
CA ALA A 76 7.84 6.15 0.79
C ALA A 76 9.28 6.58 1.16
N ASP A 77 9.45 7.47 2.16
CA ASP A 77 10.75 7.90 2.69
C ASP A 77 11.55 6.70 3.23
N ALA A 78 10.91 5.86 4.04
CA ALA A 78 11.55 4.70 4.65
C ALA A 78 12.02 3.69 3.60
N GLN A 79 11.23 3.45 2.55
CA GLN A 79 11.66 2.59 1.44
C GLN A 79 12.81 3.19 0.64
N GLU A 80 12.79 4.51 0.42
CA GLU A 80 13.87 5.20 -0.30
C GLU A 80 15.19 5.12 0.47
N GLN A 81 15.14 5.28 1.81
CA GLN A 81 16.30 5.07 2.68
C GLN A 81 16.83 3.64 2.54
N VAL A 82 15.97 2.62 2.64
CA VAL A 82 16.38 1.21 2.49
C VAL A 82 16.95 0.92 1.09
N SER A 83 16.47 1.58 0.03
CA SER A 83 17.02 1.39 -1.31
C SER A 83 18.41 2.03 -1.48
N LYS A 84 18.68 3.16 -0.82
CA LYS A 84 19.97 3.87 -0.90
C LYS A 84 21.07 3.16 -0.13
N THR A 85 20.76 2.58 1.03
CA THR A 85 21.73 1.88 1.89
C THR A 85 22.43 0.68 1.22
N THR A 86 21.87 0.15 0.13
CA THR A 86 22.45 -0.99 -0.59
C THR A 86 23.25 -0.58 -1.84
N SER A 87 23.07 0.65 -2.33
CA SER A 87 23.57 1.09 -3.65
C SER A 87 24.92 1.83 -3.58
N ASP A 88 25.30 2.35 -2.40
CA ASP A 88 26.39 3.32 -2.24
C ASP A 88 27.67 2.76 -1.57
N LEU A 89 27.79 1.44 -1.40
CA LEU A 89 28.96 0.86 -0.73
C LEU A 89 30.21 0.86 -1.64
N ASP A 90 31.18 1.73 -1.34
CA ASP A 90 32.49 1.73 -1.97
C ASP A 90 33.44 0.72 -1.32
N LEU A 91 33.45 -0.49 -1.87
CA LEU A 91 34.28 -1.60 -1.40
C LEU A 91 35.79 -1.40 -1.64
N THR A 92 36.20 -0.34 -2.34
CA THR A 92 37.62 -0.02 -2.55
C THR A 92 38.26 0.70 -1.36
N ASN A 93 37.43 1.25 -0.45
CA ASN A 93 37.86 1.85 0.81
C ASN A 93 37.18 1.13 1.99
N PRO A 94 37.82 0.13 2.61
CA PRO A 94 37.19 -0.72 3.63
C PRO A 94 36.86 0.02 4.93
N GLU A 95 37.61 1.06 5.32
CA GLU A 95 37.30 1.86 6.51
C GLU A 95 36.05 2.71 6.29
N GLN A 96 35.93 3.35 5.12
CA GLN A 96 34.74 4.11 4.76
C GLN A 96 33.52 3.20 4.59
N SER A 97 33.68 2.06 3.92
CA SER A 97 32.63 1.02 3.80
C SER A 97 32.07 0.60 5.16
N LEU A 98 32.92 0.41 6.18
CA LEU A 98 32.47 0.04 7.52
C LEU A 98 31.67 1.16 8.19
N GLN A 99 32.08 2.42 8.03
CA GLN A 99 31.32 3.57 8.53
C GLN A 99 29.97 3.71 7.82
N ASP A 100 29.96 3.57 6.49
CA ASP A 100 28.76 3.65 5.67
C ASP A 100 27.80 2.49 6.03
N MET A 101 28.30 1.26 6.20
CA MET A 101 27.48 0.13 6.65
C MET A 101 26.86 0.36 8.04
N GLN A 102 27.58 0.97 8.98
CA GLN A 102 27.05 1.29 10.30
C GLN A 102 25.96 2.38 10.22
N ALA A 103 26.22 3.47 9.49
CA ALA A 103 25.24 4.52 9.27
C ALA A 103 23.98 3.97 8.57
N ASN A 104 24.17 3.11 7.58
CA ASN A 104 23.10 2.43 6.85
C ASN A 104 22.28 1.50 7.75
N ALA A 105 22.92 0.80 8.70
CA ALA A 105 22.22 -0.04 9.66
C ALA A 105 21.33 0.77 10.62
N THR A 106 21.83 1.93 11.10
CA THR A 106 21.03 2.85 11.93
C THR A 106 19.86 3.42 11.13
N ALA A 107 20.09 3.92 9.92
CA ALA A 107 19.04 4.44 9.06
C ALA A 107 17.98 3.38 8.72
N ALA A 108 18.40 2.12 8.47
CA ALA A 108 17.48 1.01 8.24
C ALA A 108 16.65 0.67 9.49
N GLN A 109 17.23 0.76 10.70
CA GLN A 109 16.47 0.60 11.95
C GLN A 109 15.41 1.69 12.11
N GLU A 110 15.78 2.96 11.94
CA GLU A 110 14.84 4.08 12.04
C GLU A 110 13.72 3.98 10.99
N ALA A 111 14.07 3.58 9.77
CA ALA A 111 13.10 3.33 8.71
C ALA A 111 12.15 2.18 9.08
N ALA A 112 12.66 1.08 9.64
CA ALA A 112 11.85 -0.05 10.07
C ALA A 112 10.90 0.32 11.22
N GLU A 113 11.34 1.12 12.19
CA GLU A 113 10.51 1.62 13.28
C GLU A 113 9.36 2.49 12.75
N LYS A 114 9.67 3.47 11.89
CA LYS A 114 8.65 4.31 11.25
C LYS A 114 7.65 3.48 10.46
N LEU A 115 8.13 2.50 9.68
CA LEU A 115 7.26 1.57 8.94
C LEU A 115 6.34 0.80 9.89
N GLY A 116 6.86 0.31 11.01
CA GLY A 116 6.07 -0.37 12.04
C GLY A 116 4.98 0.51 12.66
N GLU A 117 5.23 1.81 12.80
CA GLU A 117 4.25 2.77 13.31
C GLU A 117 3.16 3.14 12.30
N VAL A 118 3.53 3.36 11.02
CA VAL A 118 2.59 3.83 10.00
C VAL A 118 1.82 2.69 9.33
N ALA A 119 2.42 1.51 9.17
CA ALA A 119 1.82 0.40 8.41
C ALA A 119 0.43 -0.05 8.94
N PRO A 120 0.18 -0.14 10.26
CA PRO A 120 -1.15 -0.48 10.77
C PRO A 120 -2.21 0.59 10.43
N ARG A 121 -1.83 1.88 10.46
CA ARG A 121 -2.72 2.98 10.12
C ARG A 121 -3.02 3.01 8.63
N LEU A 122 -1.99 2.81 7.80
CA LEU A 122 -2.13 2.68 6.35
C LEU A 122 -3.03 1.50 5.98
N SER A 123 -2.79 0.31 6.55
CA SER A 123 -3.61 -0.88 6.30
C SER A 123 -5.06 -0.63 6.67
N LYS A 124 -5.31 -0.13 7.89
CA LYS A 124 -6.66 0.16 8.35
C LYS A 124 -7.36 1.21 7.47
N HIS A 125 -6.66 2.28 7.09
CA HIS A 125 -7.25 3.31 6.24
C HIS A 125 -7.56 2.78 4.83
N VAL A 126 -6.70 1.94 4.27
CA VAL A 126 -6.94 1.26 2.99
C VAL A 126 -8.12 0.31 3.08
N GLU A 127 -8.22 -0.49 4.14
CA GLU A 127 -9.36 -1.38 4.38
C GLU A 127 -10.67 -0.59 4.49
N ASP A 128 -10.69 0.46 5.32
CA ASP A 128 -11.88 1.26 5.61
C ASP A 128 -12.37 2.07 4.39
N ASN A 129 -11.47 2.52 3.51
CA ASN A 129 -11.82 3.43 2.40
C ASN A 129 -11.78 2.77 1.01
N CYS A 130 -10.99 1.72 0.83
CA CYS A 130 -10.82 1.03 -0.45
C CYS A 130 -11.34 -0.41 -0.44
N GLY A 131 -11.64 -0.99 0.72
CA GLY A 131 -12.13 -2.37 0.86
C GLY A 131 -11.10 -3.43 0.47
N LYS A 132 -9.81 -3.12 0.64
CA LYS A 132 -8.66 -3.95 0.25
C LYS A 132 -7.92 -4.47 1.46
#